data_AF-A0A1H9H1R8-F1
#
_entry.id   AF-A0A1H9H1R8-F1
#
_cell.length_a   1.000
_cell.length_b   1.000
_cell.length_c   1.000
_cell.angle_alpha   90.00
_cell.angle_beta   90.00
_cell.angle_gamma   90.00
#
_symmetry.space_group_name_H-M   'P 1'
#
loop_
_entity.id
_entity.type
_entity.pdbx_description
1 polymer ?
#
loop_
_entity_poly.entity_id
_entity_poly.type
_entity_poly.pdbx_seq_one_letter_code
_entity_poly.pdbx_strand_id
1 'polypeptide(L)' 'MIISQYIGEAAYDYDFGRVEMKLYSATITDNQYQLTEHLQAKWVDRSQLMSLDWAPVDIPLAQELMTKKNL' A
#
# COMPACT_ATOMS: atom_id res chain seq x y z
N MET A 1 -7.26 7.13 12.58
CA MET A 1 -6.28 6.15 12.06
C MET A 1 -5.01 6.24 12.90
N ILE A 2 -4.45 5.10 13.31
CA ILE A 2 -3.19 5.02 14.05
C ILE A 2 -2.16 4.32 13.17
N ILE A 3 -1.03 4.98 12.90
CA ILE A 3 0.11 4.38 12.21
C ILE A 3 0.89 3.52 13.21
N SER A 4 1.23 2.30 12.83
CA SER A 4 1.82 1.30 13.73
C SER A 4 3.24 0.91 13.34
N GLN A 5 3.41 0.14 12.26
CA GLN A 5 4.68 -0.53 11.97
C GLN A 5 5.19 -0.15 10.58
N TYR A 6 6.50 0.11 10.48
CA TYR A 6 7.19 0.17 9.19
C TYR A 6 7.22 -1.21 8.53
N ILE A 7 6.74 -1.29 7.29
CA ILE A 7 6.65 -2.54 6.54
C ILE A 7 7.87 -2.68 5.62
N GLY A 8 8.18 -1.64 4.85
CA GLY A 8 9.21 -1.68 3.83
C GLY A 8 9.25 -0.39 3.01
N GLU A 9 10.18 -0.34 2.07
CA GLU A 9 10.32 0.76 1.12
C GLU A 9 10.60 0.25 -0.28
N ALA A 10 10.19 1.03 -1.28
CA ALA A 10 10.43 0.75 -2.67
C ALA A 10 10.78 2.04 -3.41
N ALA A 11 11.53 1.90 -4.50
CA ALA A 11 11.86 3.02 -5.36
C ALA A 11 11.68 2.63 -6.83
N TYR A 12 11.30 3.60 -7.65
CA TYR A 12 11.19 3.44 -9.09
C TYR A 12 11.64 4.72 -9.80
N ASP A 13 12.46 4.55 -10.83
CA ASP A 13 12.95 5.66 -11.66
C ASP A 13 11.99 5.84 -12.86
N TYR A 14 11.24 6.94 -12.86
CA TYR A 14 10.40 7.36 -13.98
C TYR A 14 11.14 8.38 -14.86
N ASP A 15 10.62 8.63 -16.06
CA ASP A 15 11.17 9.63 -16.98
C ASP A 15 11.22 11.05 -16.39
N PHE A 16 10.36 11.35 -15.40
CA PHE A 16 10.32 12.65 -14.71
C PHE A 16 11.14 12.69 -13.41
N GLY A 17 11.71 11.57 -12.97
CA GLY A 17 12.51 11.48 -11.75
C GLY A 17 12.29 10.20 -10.95
N ARG A 18 13.04 10.09 -9.85
CA ARG A 18 13.00 8.96 -8.92
C ARG A 18 11.92 9.16 -7.87
N VAL A 19 11.03 8.18 -7.73
CA VAL A 19 10.03 8.13 -6.66
C VAL A 19 10.47 7.10 -5.63
N GLU A 20 10.48 7.51 -4.35
CA GLU A 20 10.77 6.64 -3.22
C GLU A 20 9.56 6.61 -2.29
N MET A 21 9.13 5.40 -1.93
CA MET A 21 7.93 5.16 -1.12
C MET A 21 8.28 4.34 0.12
N LYS A 22 7.73 4.75 1.27
CA LYS A 22 7.80 4.00 2.53
C LYS A 22 6.40 3.57 2.93
N LEU A 23 6.23 2.28 3.21
CA LEU A 23 4.97 1.68 3.59
C LEU A 23 4.91 1.43 5.09
N TYR A 24 3.80 1.84 5.71
CA TYR A 24 3.50 1.61 7.11
C TYR A 24 2.12 0.94 7.26
N SER A 25 1.97 0.06 8.25
CA SER A 25 0.66 -0.44 8.65
C SER A 25 -0.11 0.62 9.44
N ALA A 26 -1.43 0.61 9.29
CA ALA A 26 -2.30 1.51 10.01
C ALA A 26 -3.63 0.85 10.36
N THR A 27 -4.19 1.24 11.50
CA THR A 27 -5.47 0.76 12.00
C THR A 27 -6.50 1.89 11.99
N ILE A 28 -7.67 1.64 11.41
CA ILE A 28 -8.81 2.56 11.46
C ILE A 28 -9.48 2.38 12.83
N THR A 29 -9.57 3.46 13.60
CA THR A 29 -10.06 3.45 14.99
C THR A 29 -11.57 3.65 15.11
N ASP A 30 -12.13 4.54 14.30
CA ASP A 30 -13.50 5.04 14.49
C ASP A 30 -14.45 4.62 13.35
N ASN A 31 -14.11 3.57 12.60
CA ASN A 31 -14.84 3.05 11.44
C ASN A 31 -15.18 4.08 10.34
N GLN A 32 -14.62 5.29 10.41
CA GLN A 32 -14.79 6.33 9.41
C GLN A 32 -13.44 6.64 8.78
N TYR A 33 -13.36 6.47 7.47
CA TYR A 33 -12.34 7.07 6.64
C TYR A 33 -13.04 7.77 5.48
N GLN A 34 -12.55 8.94 5.11
CA GLN A 34 -13.05 9.70 3.98
C GLN A 34 -11.98 9.72 2.89
N LEU A 35 -12.39 9.42 1.66
CA LEU A 35 -11.53 9.63 0.50
C LEU A 35 -11.56 11.12 0.16
N THR A 36 -10.42 11.80 0.33
CA THR A 36 -10.31 13.25 0.09
C THR A 36 -9.87 13.58 -1.34
N GLU A 37 -9.23 12.63 -2.02
CA GLU A 37 -8.71 12.83 -3.38
C GLU A 37 -9.15 11.73 -4.36
N HIS A 38 -9.12 10.46 -3.93
CA HIS A 38 -9.45 9.34 -4.80
C HIS A 38 -10.96 9.08 -4.90
N LEU A 39 -11.41 8.67 -6.08
CA LEU A 39 -12.82 8.40 -6.36
C LEU A 39 -13.34 7.09 -5.75
N GLN A 40 -12.46 6.13 -5.44
CA GLN A 40 -12.85 4.79 -4.99
C GLN A 40 -11.80 4.17 -4.07
N ALA A 41 -12.27 3.36 -3.12
CA ALA A 41 -11.47 2.41 -2.35
C ALA A 41 -12.23 1.08 -2.22
N LYS A 42 -11.50 -0.03 -2.15
CA LYS A 42 -12.06 -1.37 -1.98
C LYS A 42 -11.17 -2.19 -1.05
N TRP A 43 -11.79 -2.89 -0.11
CA TRP A 43 -11.11 -3.94 0.66
C TRP A 43 -10.96 -5.19 -0.20
N VAL A 44 -9.73 -5.71 -0.28
CA VAL A 44 -9.41 -6.94 -1.01
C VAL A 44 -8.62 -7.87 -0.12
N ASP A 45 -8.77 -9.18 -0.32
CA ASP A 45 -7.94 -10.16 0.35
C ASP A 45 -6.49 -10.04 -0.12
N ARG A 46 -5.53 -10.30 0.79
CA ARG A 46 -4.10 -10.24 0.46
C ARG A 46 -3.73 -11.15 -0.70
N SER A 47 -4.37 -12.31 -0.80
CA SER A 47 -4.16 -13.26 -1.89
C SER A 47 -4.55 -12.69 -3.27
N GLN A 48 -5.36 -11.63 -3.30
CA GLN A 48 -5.83 -10.98 -4.52
C GLN A 48 -5.01 -9.74 -4.90
N LEU A 49 -4.01 -9.33 -4.11
CA LEU A 49 -3.25 -8.10 -4.38
C LEU A 49 -2.67 -8.08 -5.79
N MET A 50 -2.10 -9.19 -6.27
CA MET A 50 -1.51 -9.28 -7.61
C MET A 50 -2.51 -9.43 -8.76
N SER A 51 -3.82 -9.41 -8.46
CA SER A 51 -4.86 -9.30 -9.50
C SER A 51 -5.19 -7.86 -9.88
N LEU A 52 -4.67 -6.89 -9.12
CA LEU A 52 -4.85 -5.45 -9.37
C LEU A 52 -3.72 -4.91 -10.25
N ASP A 53 -4.01 -3.84 -10.97
CA ASP A 53 -3.03 -3.07 -11.74
C ASP A 53 -2.36 -2.04 -10.82
N TRP A 54 -1.13 -2.35 -10.39
CA TRP A 54 -0.35 -1.51 -9.48
C TRP A 54 0.62 -0.62 -10.26
N ALA A 55 0.87 0.59 -9.77
CA ALA A 55 1.98 1.36 -10.29
C ALA A 55 3.32 0.63 -10.00
N PRO A 56 4.35 0.82 -10.83
CA PRO A 56 5.60 0.06 -10.72
C PRO A 56 6.28 0.14 -9.34
N VAL A 57 6.16 1.28 -8.64
CA VAL A 57 6.74 1.48 -7.30
C VAL A 57 6.03 0.67 -6.21
N ASP A 58 4.76 0.31 -6.41
CA ASP A 58 3.95 -0.42 -5.43
C ASP A 58 4.13 -1.94 -5.51
N ILE A 59 4.43 -2.47 -6.71
CA ILE A 59 4.53 -3.91 -6.97
C ILE A 59 5.41 -4.66 -5.96
N PRO A 60 6.64 -4.21 -5.63
CA PRO A 60 7.51 -4.94 -4.70
C PRO A 60 6.87 -5.07 -3.30
N LEU A 61 6.23 -4.01 -2.82
CA LEU A 61 5.60 -4.00 -1.51
C LEU A 61 4.30 -4.81 -1.51
N ALA A 62 3.50 -4.75 -2.59
CA ALA A 62 2.32 -5.58 -2.75
C ALA A 62 2.67 -7.08 -2.69
N GLN A 63 3.75 -7.50 -3.35
CA GLN A 63 4.27 -8.87 -3.27
C GLN A 63 4.75 -9.24 -1.87
N GLU A 64 5.44 -8.34 -1.18
CA GLU A 64 5.88 -8.57 0.21
C GLU A 64 4.67 -8.80 1.15
N LEU A 65 3.63 -7.98 1.02
CA LEU A 65 2.40 -8.06 1.81
C LEU A 65 1.67 -9.40 1.65
N MET A 66 1.76 -10.05 0.48
CA MET A 66 1.13 -11.36 0.27
C MET A 66 1.74 -12.46 1.16
N THR A 67 3.03 -12.33 1.50
CA THR A 67 3.78 -13.37 2.21
C THR A 67 3.97 -13.08 3.70
N LYS A 68 3.78 -11.82 4.12
CA LYS A 68 3.92 -11.40 5.52
C LYS A 68 2.80 -11.97 6.39
N LYS A 69 3.20 -12.82 7.34
CA LYS A 69 2.27 -13.54 8.24
C LYS A 69 1.75 -12.70 9.41
N ASN A 70 2.43 -11.61 9.78
CA ASN A 70 2.12 -10.81 10.98
C ASN A 70 2.14 -9.32 10.64
N LEU A 71 0.97 -8.74 10.40
CA LEU A 71 0.75 -7.32 10.13
C LEU A 71 -0.47 -6.84 10.90
#